data_AF-A0A0T2ZFZ7-F1
#
_entry.id   AF-A0A0T2ZFZ7-F1
#
_cell.length_a   1.000
_cell.length_b   1.000
_cell.length_c   1.000
_cell.angle_alpha   90.00
_cell.angle_beta   90.00
_cell.angle_gamma   90.00
#
_symmetry.space_group_name_H-M   'P 1'
#
loop_
_entity.id
_entity.type
_entity.pdbx_description
1 polymer ?
#
loop_
_entity_poly.entity_id
_entity_poly.type
_entity_poly.pdbx_seq_one_letter_code
_entity_poly.pdbx_strand_id
1 'polypeptide(L)'
;MSQSTLRIALVFNPEDQTWMRRASLAVPDFWRGHGVAPAAGDVFRLGGRQFTVQGRLWEQDGEGTVLRVYVGSAHAESDSVFG
;
A
#
# COMPACT_ATOMS: atom_id res chain seq x y z
N MET A 1 -9.17 -5.48 25.90
CA MET A 1 -9.72 -4.93 24.64
C MET A 1 -9.32 -5.89 23.53
N SER A 2 -10.28 -6.53 22.85
CA SER A 2 -9.97 -7.35 21.68
C SER A 2 -9.48 -6.43 20.58
N GLN A 3 -8.19 -6.46 20.29
CA GLN A 3 -7.62 -5.70 19.19
C GLN A 3 -8.13 -6.35 17.91
N SER A 4 -9.23 -5.83 17.36
CA SER A 4 -9.78 -6.26 16.08
C SER A 4 -8.64 -6.20 15.06
N THR A 5 -8.24 -7.37 14.54
CA THR A 5 -7.15 -7.44 13.57
C THR A 5 -7.64 -6.76 12.30
N LEU A 6 -7.16 -5.54 12.05
CA LEU A 6 -7.49 -4.80 10.84
C LEU A 6 -6.92 -5.56 9.64
N ARG A 7 -7.79 -6.10 8.77
CA ARG A 7 -7.39 -6.70 7.50
C ARG A 7 -7.22 -5.57 6.49
N ILE A 8 -5.98 -5.28 6.09
CA ILE A 8 -5.64 -4.21 5.15
C ILE A 8 -5.11 -4.84 3.87
N ALA A 9 -5.67 -4.44 2.73
CA ALA A 9 -5.22 -4.86 1.41
C ALA A 9 -4.77 -3.65 0.59
N LEU A 10 -3.49 -3.61 0.23
CA LEU A 10 -2.94 -2.56 -0.63
C LEU A 10 -3.34 -2.80 -2.09
N VAL A 11 -3.90 -1.78 -2.72
CA VAL A 11 -4.34 -1.79 -4.12
C VAL A 11 -3.41 -0.91 -4.94
N PHE A 12 -2.46 -1.56 -5.61
CA PHE A 12 -1.52 -0.93 -6.54
C PHE A 12 -2.14 -0.79 -7.93
N ASN A 13 -1.73 0.21 -8.70
CA ASN A 13 -2.11 0.31 -10.11
C ASN A 13 -1.42 -0.82 -10.95
N PRO A 14 -1.86 -1.07 -12.19
CA PRO A 14 -1.30 -2.15 -13.03
C PRO A 14 0.19 -2.00 -13.35
N GLU A 15 0.70 -0.78 -13.45
CA GLU A 15 2.11 -0.50 -13.71
C GLU A 15 2.99 -0.92 -12.53
N ASP A 16 2.63 -0.46 -11.33
CA ASP A 16 3.31 -0.78 -10.08
C ASP A 16 3.26 -2.29 -9.80
N GLN A 17 2.11 -2.94 -10.02
CA GLN A 17 2.01 -4.40 -9.91
C GLN A 17 2.96 -5.13 -10.87
N THR A 18 3.12 -4.63 -12.09
CA THR A 18 4.01 -5.22 -13.09
C THR A 18 5.47 -5.03 -12.71
N TRP A 19 5.84 -3.84 -12.25
CA TRP A 19 7.18 -3.56 -11.72
C TRP A 19 7.50 -4.45 -10.51
N MET A 20 6.60 -4.54 -9.53
CA MET A 20 6.79 -5.36 -8.31
C MET A 20 6.99 -6.83 -8.65
N ARG A 21 6.21 -7.38 -9.59
CA ARG A 21 6.38 -8.76 -10.07
C ARG A 21 7.74 -8.98 -10.72
N ARG A 22 8.18 -8.06 -11.60
CA ARG A 22 9.50 -8.14 -12.25
C ARG A 22 10.65 -8.05 -11.26
N ALA A 23 10.52 -7.20 -10.26
CA ALA A 23 11.51 -7.02 -9.20
C ALA A 23 11.43 -8.09 -8.09
N SER A 24 10.45 -9.01 -8.15
CA SER A 24 10.21 -10.05 -7.13
C SER A 24 10.08 -9.48 -5.71
N LEU A 25 9.37 -8.36 -5.57
CA LEU A 25 9.17 -7.68 -4.28
C LEU A 25 8.06 -8.36 -3.47
N ALA A 26 8.38 -8.72 -2.23
CA ALA A 26 7.38 -9.08 -1.23
C ALA A 26 6.80 -7.81 -0.59
N VAL A 27 5.48 -7.76 -0.40
CA VAL A 27 4.78 -6.66 0.25
C VAL A 27 4.67 -6.97 1.75
N PRO A 28 5.33 -6.20 2.64
CA PRO A 28 5.14 -6.34 4.08
C PRO A 28 3.74 -5.95 4.53
N ASP A 29 3.32 -6.47 5.67
CA ASP A 29 2.15 -5.96 6.39
C ASP A 29 2.54 -4.68 7.16
N PHE A 30 2.61 -3.56 6.43
CA PHE A 30 3.09 -2.28 6.94
C PHE A 30 2.29 -1.73 8.15
N TRP A 31 1.04 -2.17 8.33
CA TRP A 31 0.16 -1.67 9.40
C TRP A 31 -0.08 -2.70 10.51
N ARG A 32 0.65 -3.82 10.51
CA ARG A 32 0.54 -4.83 11.58
C ARG A 32 0.82 -4.21 12.94
N GLY A 33 -0.14 -4.33 13.85
CA GLY A 33 -0.01 -3.82 15.23
C GLY A 33 -0.27 -2.32 15.38
N HIS A 34 -0.54 -1.58 14.30
CA HIS A 34 -0.96 -0.19 14.39
C HIS A 34 -2.38 -0.08 14.96
N GLY A 35 -2.60 0.88 15.86
CA GLY A 35 -3.92 1.16 16.44
C GLY A 35 -4.82 2.03 15.54
N VAL A 36 -4.31 2.50 14.41
CA VAL A 36 -4.97 3.45 13.51
C VAL A 36 -4.82 2.96 12.07
N ALA A 37 -5.93 3.00 11.34
CA ALA A 37 -5.96 2.65 9.92
C ALA A 37 -5.27 3.72 9.06
N PRO A 38 -4.66 3.35 7.91
CA PRO A 38 -4.10 4.31 6.98
C PRO A 38 -5.11 5.37 6.54
N ALA A 39 -4.62 6.60 6.40
CA ALA A 39 -5.33 7.75 5.90
C ALA A 39 -4.76 8.20 4.55
N ALA A 40 -5.55 8.94 3.78
CA ALA A 40 -5.06 9.57 2.56
C ALA A 40 -3.93 10.55 2.89
N GLY A 41 -2.84 10.50 2.12
CA GLY A 41 -1.61 11.25 2.38
C GLY A 41 -0.57 10.49 3.19
N ASP A 42 -0.91 9.38 3.86
CA ASP A 42 0.09 8.51 4.47
C ASP A 42 1.03 7.94 3.40
N VAL A 43 2.29 7.71 3.77
CA VAL A 43 3.31 7.21 2.86
C VAL A 43 4.01 5.97 3.42
N PHE A 44 4.41 5.08 2.53
CA PHE A 44 5.27 3.94 2.85
C PHE A 44 6.29 3.71 1.75
N ARG A 45 7.31 2.89 2.03
CA ARG A 45 8.37 2.56 1.07
C ARG A 45 8.42 1.07 0.80
N LEU A 46 8.58 0.72 -0.48
CA LEU A 46 8.71 -0.65 -0.95
C LEU A 46 9.69 -0.68 -2.12
N GLY A 47 10.68 -1.57 -2.08
CA GLY A 47 11.62 -1.77 -3.19
C GLY A 47 12.35 -0.51 -3.67
N GLY A 48 12.68 0.40 -2.74
CA GLY A 48 13.35 1.67 -3.07
C GLY A 48 12.43 2.77 -3.61
N ARG A 49 11.11 2.55 -3.69
CA ARG A 49 10.15 3.58 -4.10
C ARG A 49 9.21 3.97 -2.96
N GLN A 50 8.71 5.20 -3.02
CA GLN A 50 7.71 5.72 -2.08
C GLN A 50 6.31 5.62 -2.70
N PHE A 51 5.34 5.16 -1.91
CA PHE A 51 3.95 5.06 -2.30
C PHE A 51 3.12 5.93 -1.37
N THR A 52 2.16 6.66 -1.93
CA THR A 52 1.23 7.50 -1.17
C THR A 52 -0.15 6.84 -1.15
N VAL A 53 -0.79 6.79 0.01
CA VAL A 53 -2.19 6.39 0.13
C VAL A 53 -3.06 7.49 -0.49
N GLN A 54 -3.77 7.13 -1.55
CA GLN A 54 -4.64 8.04 -2.29
C GLN A 54 -6.09 7.97 -1.81
N GLY A 55 -6.52 6.81 -1.34
CA GLY A 55 -7.89 6.58 -0.92
C GLY A 55 -8.08 5.26 -0.21
N ARG A 56 -9.27 5.09 0.37
CA ARG A 56 -9.63 3.88 1.13
C ARG A 56 -11.07 3.49 0.93
N LEU A 57 -11.33 2.19 0.94
CA LEU A 57 -12.67 1.60 0.82
C LEU A 57 -12.81 0.45 1.81
N TRP A 58 -13.85 0.49 2.64
CA TRP A 58 -14.26 -0.66 3.43
C TRP A 58 -15.11 -1.59 2.57
N GLU A 59 -14.75 -2.86 2.52
CA GLU A 59 -15.43 -3.91 1.76
C GLU A 59 -15.71 -5.10 2.68
N GLN A 60 -16.82 -5.79 2.47
CA GLN A 60 -17.05 -7.11 3.04
C GLN A 60 -16.56 -8.13 2.02
N ASP A 61 -15.51 -8.88 2.35
CA ASP A 61 -15.20 -10.12 1.66
C ASP A 61 -15.88 -11.29 2.39
N GLY A 62 -15.93 -12.47 1.77
CA GLY A 62 -16.56 -13.66 2.38
C GLY A 62 -15.94 -14.12 3.70
N GLU A 63 -14.81 -13.54 4.12
CA GLU A 63 -14.13 -13.81 5.40
C GLU A 63 -14.30 -12.66 6.42
N GLY A 64 -14.82 -11.51 6.00
CA GLY A 64 -15.15 -10.38 6.85
C GLY A 64 -14.79 -9.01 6.26
N THR A 65 -14.74 -7.99 7.12
CA THR A 65 -14.41 -6.62 6.68
C THR A 65 -12.93 -6.49 6.31
N VAL A 66 -12.65 -6.01 5.10
CA VAL A 66 -11.31 -5.62 4.63
C VAL A 66 -11.27 -4.12 4.32
N LEU A 67 -10.17 -3.47 4.68
CA LEU A 67 -9.86 -2.11 4.25
C LEU A 67 -8.98 -2.17 3.00
N ARG A 68 -9.55 -1.87 1.84
CA ARG A 68 -8.77 -1.64 0.62
C ARG A 68 -8.15 -0.25 0.67
N VAL A 69 -6.86 -0.18 0.45
CA VAL A 69 -6.09 1.06 0.49
C VAL A 69 -5.47 1.26 -0.89
N TYR A 70 -5.95 2.26 -1.61
CA TYR A 70 -5.48 2.60 -2.95
C TYR A 70 -4.21 3.43 -2.81
N VAL A 71 -3.15 2.98 -3.47
CA VAL A 71 -1.81 3.58 -3.34
C VAL A 71 -1.29 3.99 -4.71
N GLY A 72 -0.53 5.08 -4.76
CA GLY A 72 -0.05 5.61 -6.02
C GLY A 72 1.27 6.38 -5.98
N SER A 73 1.79 6.51 -7.20
CA SER A 73 3.03 7.10 -7.72
C SER A 73 4.31 6.79 -6.96
N ALA A 74 4.96 5.74 -7.44
CA ALA A 74 6.31 5.34 -7.11
C ALA A 74 7.26 5.82 -8.22
N HIS A 75 7.61 7.12 -8.24
CA HIS A 75 8.69 7.59 -9.10
C HIS A 75 9.99 6.90 -8.67
N ALA A 76 10.68 6.27 -9.62
CA ALA A 76 12.02 5.78 -9.37
C ALA A 76 12.91 6.98 -9.03
N GLU A 77 13.85 6.83 -8.09
CA GLU A 77 14.87 7.84 -7.77
C GLU A 77 15.73 8.26 -9.00
N SER A 78 15.53 7.61 -10.16
CA SER A 78 16.07 7.99 -11.46
C SER A 78 15.35 9.16 -12.15
N ASP A 79 14.24 9.70 -11.62
CA ASP A 79 13.62 10.94 -12.12
C ASP A 79 14.32 12.21 -11.55
N SER A 80 15.53 12.05 -11.02
CA SER A 80 16.49 13.15 -10.94
C SER A 80 16.96 13.47 -12.37
N VAL A 81 16.21 14.32 -13.08
CA VAL A 81 16.66 14.91 -14.34
C VAL A 81 17.90 15.75 -14.03
N PHE A 82 19.08 15.25 -14.40
CA PHE A 82 20.22 16.11 -14.72
C PHE A 82 20.22 16.27 -16.25
N GLY A 83 19.66 17.38 -16.70
CA GLY A 83 19.56 17.79 -18.10
C GLY A 83 18.83 19.10 -18.22
#